data_AF-A0A250FZR1-F1
#
_entry.id   AF-A0A250FZR1-F1
#
_cell.length_a   1.000
_cell.length_b   1.000
_cell.length_c   1.000
_cell.angle_alpha   90.00
_cell.angle_beta   90.00
_cell.angle_gamma   90.00
#
_symmetry.space_group_name_H-M   'P 1'
#
loop_
_entity.id
_entity.type
_entity.pdbx_description
1 polymer ?
#
loop_
_entity_poly.entity_id
_entity_poly.type
_entity_poly.pdbx_seq_one_letter_code
_entity_poly.pdbx_strand_id
1 'polypeptide(L)'
;MLLLDILKDAFKIYRNSFVITILGSISVISIILGIYMLIFPILFGVSQEYLMKSVIENPQVVQEIILTPQFQIKFNLFMLLIQCIIAPMSAGFYKAFDMKKRGEEVSYKVLFSYYNSTFTTRILGFVVGLMAVKLVIEFLLMKLGLATVNFSVSVILSLLFTLTIPIIIFENQSLKASMKQSSASVAPQMFTTLIVLFVGVVLAFSGVLLFGFGLALTLPIFYAINYSLYRHINQRINK
;
A
#
# COMPACT_ATOMS: atom_id res chain seq x y z
N MET A 1 -5.19 -9.52 23.42
CA MET A 1 -4.73 -8.22 23.97
C MET A 1 -4.04 -7.39 22.90
N LEU A 2 -2.91 -7.85 22.34
CA LEU A 2 -2.11 -7.13 21.33
C LEU A 2 -2.91 -6.57 20.13
N LEU A 3 -3.79 -7.38 19.51
CA LEU A 3 -4.60 -6.94 18.38
C LEU A 3 -5.50 -5.73 18.72
N LEU A 4 -6.19 -5.79 19.86
CA LEU A 4 -7.10 -4.74 20.28
C LEU A 4 -6.33 -3.46 20.63
N ASP A 5 -5.13 -3.60 21.22
CA ASP A 5 -4.27 -2.46 21.54
C ASP A 5 -3.79 -1.74 20.28
N ILE A 6 -3.39 -2.50 19.24
CA ILE A 6 -3.01 -1.95 17.93
C ILE A 6 -4.17 -1.16 17.31
N LEU A 7 -5.38 -1.75 17.28
CA LEU A 7 -6.55 -1.07 16.71
C LEU A 7 -6.93 0.18 17.50
N LYS A 8 -6.93 0.12 18.84
CA LYS A 8 -7.20 1.29 19.70
C LYS A 8 -6.20 2.42 19.47
N ASP A 9 -4.91 2.12 19.38
CA ASP A 9 -3.87 3.11 19.05
C ASP A 9 -4.09 3.70 17.65
N ALA A 10 -4.39 2.85 16.65
CA ALA A 10 -4.63 3.28 15.28
C ALA A 10 -5.81 4.26 15.18
N PHE A 11 -6.94 3.94 15.81
CA PHE A 11 -8.11 4.83 15.83
C PHE A 11 -7.83 6.14 16.57
N LYS A 12 -7.07 6.10 17.67
CA LYS A 12 -6.66 7.30 18.39
C LYS A 12 -5.78 8.21 17.53
N ILE A 13 -4.79 7.63 16.85
CA ILE A 13 -3.87 8.36 15.96
C ILE A 13 -4.60 8.94 14.76
N TYR A 14 -5.47 8.15 14.12
CA TYR A 14 -6.31 8.59 13.02
C TYR A 14 -7.15 9.81 13.44
N ARG A 15 -7.86 9.71 14.58
CA ARG A 15 -8.68 10.82 15.09
C ARG A 15 -7.86 12.08 15.36
N ASN A 16 -6.68 11.94 15.96
CA ASN A 16 -5.81 13.07 16.27
C ASN A 16 -5.18 13.71 15.02
N SER A 17 -5.12 12.97 13.92
CA SER A 17 -4.49 13.39 12.66
C SER A 17 -5.52 13.61 11.54
N PHE A 18 -6.81 13.66 11.88
CA PHE A 18 -7.93 13.56 10.95
C PHE A 18 -7.87 14.55 9.77
N VAL A 19 -7.66 15.84 10.06
CA VAL A 19 -7.68 16.89 9.03
C VAL A 19 -6.54 16.71 8.03
N ILE A 20 -5.32 16.51 8.54
CA ILE A 20 -4.12 16.36 7.71
C ILE A 20 -4.21 15.10 6.85
N THR A 21 -4.73 14.01 7.41
CA THR A 21 -4.77 12.73 6.71
C THR A 21 -5.84 12.68 5.63
N ILE A 22 -6.99 13.34 5.82
CA ILE A 22 -8.01 13.45 4.77
C ILE A 22 -7.49 14.26 3.59
N LEU A 23 -6.83 15.39 3.83
CA LEU A 23 -6.19 16.17 2.77
C LEU A 23 -5.16 15.33 2.00
N GLY A 24 -4.40 14.51 2.73
CA GLY A 24 -3.52 13.51 2.12
C GLY A 24 -4.26 12.52 1.24
N SER A 25 -5.34 11.92 1.73
CA SER A 25 -6.08 10.92 0.97
C SER A 25 -6.79 11.49 -0.25
N ILE A 26 -7.36 12.70 -0.16
CA ILE A 26 -7.90 13.42 -1.33
C ILE A 26 -6.80 13.60 -2.38
N SER A 27 -5.59 13.93 -1.96
CA SER A 27 -4.47 14.15 -2.87
C SER A 27 -3.97 12.86 -3.51
N VAL A 28 -3.86 11.76 -2.75
CA VAL A 28 -3.57 10.43 -3.30
C VAL A 28 -4.61 10.05 -4.34
N ILE A 29 -5.90 10.16 -4.02
CA ILE A 29 -6.99 9.79 -4.90
C ILE A 29 -6.95 10.64 -6.17
N SER A 30 -6.79 11.97 -6.04
CA SER A 30 -6.74 12.89 -7.17
C SER A 30 -5.55 12.60 -8.09
N ILE A 31 -4.37 12.32 -7.54
CA ILE A 31 -3.17 11.96 -8.31
C ILE A 31 -3.38 10.63 -9.04
N ILE A 32 -3.90 9.60 -8.35
CA ILE A 32 -4.15 8.29 -8.97
C ILE A 32 -5.20 8.42 -10.08
N LEU A 33 -6.30 9.14 -9.85
CA LEU A 33 -7.32 9.37 -10.86
C LEU A 33 -6.76 10.13 -12.06
N GLY A 34 -5.96 11.18 -11.84
CA GLY A 34 -5.31 11.91 -12.93
C GLY A 34 -4.38 11.03 -13.76
N ILE A 35 -3.56 10.21 -13.10
CA ILE A 35 -2.67 9.23 -13.76
C ILE A 35 -3.47 8.20 -14.53
N TYR A 36 -4.54 7.68 -13.93
CA TYR A 36 -5.42 6.72 -14.58
C TYR A 36 -6.03 7.32 -15.85
N MET A 37 -6.61 8.52 -15.78
CA MET A 37 -7.19 9.23 -16.94
C MET A 37 -6.16 9.48 -18.05
N LEU A 38 -4.93 9.87 -17.71
CA LEU A 38 -3.93 10.26 -18.71
C LEU A 38 -3.16 9.07 -19.31
N ILE A 39 -2.70 8.15 -18.47
CA ILE A 39 -1.73 7.11 -18.87
C ILE A 39 -2.45 5.87 -19.38
N PHE A 40 -3.64 5.54 -18.86
CA PHE A 40 -4.35 4.32 -19.23
C PHE A 40 -4.64 4.23 -20.74
N PRO A 41 -5.21 5.26 -21.41
CA PRO A 41 -5.49 5.17 -22.85
C PRO A 41 -4.22 5.02 -23.69
N ILE A 42 -3.11 5.64 -23.26
CA ILE A 42 -1.81 5.56 -23.94
C ILE A 42 -1.23 4.15 -23.84
N LEU A 43 -1.29 3.52 -22.66
CA LEU A 43 -0.72 2.19 -22.46
C LEU A 43 -1.54 1.10 -23.16
N PHE A 44 -2.87 1.18 -23.07
CA PHE A 44 -3.77 0.12 -23.52
C PHE A 44 -4.35 0.36 -24.92
N GLY A 45 -4.17 1.54 -25.51
CA GLY A 45 -4.65 1.88 -26.85
C GLY A 45 -6.17 1.97 -26.96
N VAL A 46 -6.87 1.95 -25.83
CA VAL A 46 -8.33 1.99 -25.73
C VAL A 46 -8.75 2.95 -24.64
N SER A 47 -9.85 3.67 -24.86
CA SER A 47 -10.41 4.52 -23.80
C SER A 47 -11.03 3.67 -22.70
N GLN A 48 -11.09 4.23 -21.50
CA GLN A 48 -11.68 3.58 -20.33
C GLN A 48 -13.19 3.36 -20.52
N GLU A 49 -13.86 4.33 -21.14
CA GLU A 49 -15.28 4.24 -21.50
C GLU A 49 -15.54 3.08 -22.47
N TYR A 50 -14.69 2.92 -23.49
CA TYR A 50 -14.78 1.81 -24.43
C TYR A 50 -14.65 0.47 -23.71
N LEU A 51 -13.67 0.32 -22.81
CA LEU A 51 -13.53 -0.90 -22.02
C LEU A 51 -14.74 -1.15 -21.12
N MET A 52 -15.24 -0.12 -20.43
CA MET A 52 -16.39 -0.28 -19.54
C MET A 52 -17.65 -0.69 -20.31
N LYS A 53 -17.87 -0.11 -21.50
CA LYS A 53 -18.93 -0.51 -22.42
C LYS A 53 -18.72 -1.94 -22.92
N SER A 54 -17.50 -2.29 -23.29
CA SER A 54 -17.15 -3.65 -23.75
C SER A 54 -17.33 -4.72 -22.67
N VAL A 55 -17.10 -4.39 -21.39
CA VAL A 55 -17.37 -5.30 -20.25
C VAL A 55 -18.87 -5.60 -20.14
N ILE A 56 -19.73 -4.62 -20.38
CA ILE A 56 -21.19 -4.78 -20.29
C ILE A 56 -21.72 -5.52 -21.51
N GLU A 57 -21.25 -5.15 -22.70
CA GLU A 57 -21.78 -5.66 -23.97
C GLU A 57 -21.22 -7.04 -24.33
N ASN A 58 -19.92 -7.27 -24.11
CA ASN A 58 -19.23 -8.50 -24.49
C ASN A 58 -18.13 -8.86 -23.46
N PRO A 59 -18.50 -9.31 -22.24
CA PRO A 59 -17.56 -9.57 -21.16
C PRO A 59 -16.49 -10.61 -21.51
N GLN A 60 -16.79 -11.56 -22.40
CA GLN A 60 -15.85 -12.59 -22.84
C GLN A 60 -14.65 -12.01 -23.59
N VAL A 61 -14.87 -11.02 -24.45
CA VAL A 61 -13.79 -10.35 -25.21
C VAL A 61 -12.83 -9.64 -24.25
N VAL A 62 -13.36 -9.02 -23.20
CA VAL A 62 -12.53 -8.34 -22.20
C VAL A 62 -11.76 -9.34 -21.34
N GLN A 63 -12.35 -10.50 -21.00
CA GLN A 63 -11.65 -11.57 -20.29
C GLN A 63 -10.46 -12.09 -21.10
N GLU A 64 -10.63 -12.33 -22.40
CA GLU A 64 -9.55 -12.79 -23.28
C GLU A 64 -8.40 -11.77 -23.34
N ILE A 65 -8.73 -10.47 -23.44
CA ILE A 65 -7.73 -9.39 -23.45
C ILE A 65 -6.94 -9.35 -22.14
N ILE A 66 -7.60 -9.41 -20.98
CA ILE A 66 -6.96 -9.31 -19.65
C ILE A 66 -6.01 -10.50 -19.39
N LEU A 67 -6.34 -11.68 -19.94
CA LEU A 67 -5.52 -12.87 -19.81
C LEU A 67 -4.30 -12.88 -20.74
N THR A 68 -4.22 -11.96 -21.71
CA THR A 68 -3.04 -11.89 -22.57
C THR A 68 -1.78 -11.48 -21.78
N PRO A 69 -0.61 -12.10 -22.06
CA PRO A 69 0.64 -11.72 -21.41
C PRO A 69 1.01 -10.24 -21.60
N GLN A 70 0.70 -9.69 -22.77
CA GLN A 70 0.98 -8.28 -23.08
C GLN A 70 0.18 -7.33 -22.18
N PHE A 71 -1.11 -7.61 -21.97
CA PHE A 71 -1.94 -6.82 -21.07
C PHE A 71 -1.42 -6.90 -19.63
N GLN A 72 -1.11 -8.10 -19.14
CA GLN A 72 -0.61 -8.30 -17.78
C GLN A 72 0.71 -7.56 -17.52
N ILE A 73 1.65 -7.57 -18.47
CA ILE A 73 2.90 -6.82 -18.36
C ILE A 73 2.63 -5.31 -18.29
N LYS A 74 1.80 -4.78 -19.19
CA LYS A 74 1.42 -3.35 -19.20
C LYS A 74 0.72 -2.95 -17.91
N PHE A 75 -0.20 -3.78 -17.42
CA PHE A 75 -0.92 -3.57 -16.17
C PHE A 75 0.01 -3.60 -14.96
N ASN A 76 0.93 -4.56 -14.88
CA ASN A 76 1.91 -4.63 -13.80
C ASN A 76 2.84 -3.41 -13.77
N LEU A 77 3.28 -2.92 -14.94
CA LEU A 77 4.06 -1.67 -15.03
C LEU A 77 3.25 -0.45 -14.60
N PHE A 78 1.97 -0.37 -15.00
CA PHE A 78 1.07 0.69 -14.58
C PHE A 78 0.84 0.68 -13.06
N MET A 79 0.61 -0.51 -12.48
CA MET A 79 0.47 -0.67 -11.04
C MET A 79 1.76 -0.33 -10.28
N LEU A 80 2.93 -0.67 -10.84
CA LEU A 80 4.22 -0.30 -10.27
C LEU A 80 4.39 1.22 -10.22
N LEU A 81 4.04 1.94 -11.30
CA LEU A 81 4.07 3.40 -11.34
C LEU A 81 3.21 4.00 -10.21
N ILE A 82 1.97 3.51 -10.06
CA ILE A 82 1.08 3.94 -8.98
C ILE A 82 1.71 3.67 -7.61
N GLN A 83 2.28 2.49 -7.38
CA GLN A 83 2.92 2.15 -6.11
C GLN A 83 4.14 3.04 -5.81
N CYS A 84 4.95 3.37 -6.81
CA CYS A 84 6.09 4.28 -6.66
C CYS A 84 5.68 5.69 -6.26
N ILE A 85 4.48 6.13 -6.63
CA ILE A 85 3.92 7.42 -6.23
C ILE A 85 3.33 7.33 -4.82
N ILE A 86 2.54 6.30 -4.54
CA ILE A 86 1.90 6.13 -3.22
C ILE A 86 2.94 5.91 -2.11
N ALA A 87 4.02 5.18 -2.36
CA ALA A 87 4.92 4.74 -1.30
C ALA A 87 5.62 5.88 -0.53
N PRO A 88 6.24 6.89 -1.18
CA PRO A 88 6.74 8.08 -0.48
C PRO A 88 5.65 8.81 0.31
N MET A 89 4.44 8.87 -0.23
CA MET A 89 3.32 9.51 0.46
C MET A 89 2.87 8.71 1.69
N SER A 90 2.89 7.37 1.63
CA SER A 90 2.63 6.51 2.79
C SER A 90 3.64 6.75 3.92
N ALA A 91 4.91 6.97 3.59
CA ALA A 91 5.92 7.40 4.55
C ALA A 91 5.59 8.78 5.15
N GLY A 92 5.06 9.71 4.34
CA GLY A 92 4.56 11.00 4.78
C GLY A 92 3.41 10.88 5.79
N PHE A 93 2.45 9.98 5.54
CA PHE A 93 1.39 9.65 6.51
C PHE A 93 1.98 9.14 7.83
N TYR A 94 2.91 8.19 7.78
CA TYR A 94 3.55 7.66 8.99
C TYR A 94 4.26 8.74 9.79
N LYS A 95 5.00 9.64 9.12
CA LYS A 95 5.63 10.79 9.79
C LYS A 95 4.62 11.74 10.40
N ALA A 96 3.51 12.03 9.72
CA ALA A 96 2.44 12.86 10.25
C ALA A 96 1.83 12.25 11.54
N PHE A 97 1.62 10.93 11.55
CA PHE A 97 1.14 10.22 12.74
C PHE A 97 2.12 10.29 13.91
N ASP A 98 3.41 10.12 13.63
CA ASP A 98 4.46 10.17 14.65
C ASP A 98 4.57 11.56 15.28
N MET A 99 4.58 12.61 14.46
CA MET A 99 4.57 14.01 14.90
C MET A 99 3.31 14.32 15.75
N LYS A 100 2.12 13.92 15.28
CA LYS A 100 0.88 14.14 16.04
C LYS A 100 0.88 13.44 17.39
N LYS A 101 1.48 12.26 17.51
CA LYS A 101 1.59 11.60 18.81
C LYS A 101 2.57 12.29 19.75
N ARG A 102 3.63 12.92 19.22
CA ARG A 102 4.57 13.75 19.99
C ARG A 102 3.98 15.10 20.39
N GLY A 103 2.75 15.41 19.97
CA GLY A 103 2.10 16.71 20.23
C GLY A 103 2.58 17.81 19.29
N GLU A 104 3.27 17.47 18.21
CA GLU A 104 3.80 18.43 17.26
C GLU A 104 2.71 18.89 16.27
N GLU A 105 2.85 20.13 15.80
CA GLU A 105 2.04 20.63 14.69
C GLU A 105 2.47 19.97 13.38
N VAL A 106 1.48 19.59 12.56
CA VAL A 106 1.73 18.90 11.29
C VAL A 106 1.20 19.74 10.16
N SER A 107 2.11 20.20 9.31
CA SER A 107 1.76 20.91 8.07
C SER A 107 1.46 19.92 6.95
N TYR A 108 0.64 20.36 5.99
CA TYR A 108 0.31 19.61 4.77
C TYR A 108 1.55 19.11 3.99
N LYS A 109 2.63 19.90 3.99
CA LYS A 109 3.89 19.57 3.32
C LYS A 109 4.55 18.28 3.83
N VAL A 110 4.28 17.89 5.08
CA VAL A 110 4.86 16.67 5.69
C VAL A 110 4.51 15.42 4.88
N LEU A 111 3.30 15.37 4.31
CA LEU A 111 2.82 14.24 3.51
C LEU A 111 3.65 14.00 2.25
N PHE A 112 4.29 15.03 1.72
CA PHE A 112 5.11 14.97 0.50
C PHE A 112 6.62 14.99 0.80
N SER A 113 7.01 15.02 2.08
CA SER A 113 8.41 15.21 2.46
C SER A 113 9.35 14.09 2.03
N TYR A 114 8.83 12.89 1.73
CA TYR A 114 9.63 11.75 1.28
C TYR A 114 9.74 11.61 -0.24
N TYR A 115 9.18 12.52 -1.04
CA TYR A 115 9.42 12.52 -2.49
C TYR A 115 10.82 13.04 -2.84
N ASN A 116 11.37 13.97 -2.05
CA ASN A 116 12.69 14.58 -2.28
C ASN A 116 13.62 14.40 -1.07
N SER A 117 13.65 13.19 -0.50
CA SER A 117 14.40 12.90 0.73
C SER A 117 15.55 11.92 0.48
N THR A 118 16.47 11.81 1.44
CA THR A 118 17.51 10.77 1.45
C THR A 118 16.95 9.35 1.62
N PHE A 119 15.65 9.20 1.89
CA PHE A 119 14.96 7.91 1.99
C PHE A 119 14.26 7.51 0.69
N THR A 120 14.05 8.43 -0.26
CA THR A 120 13.25 8.20 -1.46
C THR A 120 13.76 7.02 -2.26
N THR A 121 15.07 6.95 -2.51
CA THR A 121 15.69 5.82 -3.23
C THR A 121 15.48 4.49 -2.52
N ARG A 122 15.49 4.46 -1.19
CA ARG A 122 15.24 3.24 -0.40
C ARG A 122 13.78 2.82 -0.46
N ILE A 123 12.85 3.77 -0.37
CA ILE A 123 11.40 3.53 -0.47
C ILE A 123 11.04 3.02 -1.88
N LEU A 124 11.53 3.68 -2.94
CA LEU A 124 11.28 3.25 -4.32
C LEU A 124 11.95 1.91 -4.62
N GLY A 125 13.20 1.73 -4.17
CA GLY A 125 13.92 0.47 -4.30
C GLY A 125 13.20 -0.70 -3.62
N PHE A 126 12.56 -0.45 -2.47
CA PHE A 126 11.70 -1.45 -1.83
C PHE A 126 10.51 -1.83 -2.70
N VAL A 127 9.75 -0.85 -3.21
CA VAL A 127 8.56 -1.09 -4.03
C VAL A 127 8.92 -1.87 -5.31
N VAL A 128 9.92 -1.38 -6.05
CA VAL A 128 10.38 -2.02 -7.29
C VAL A 128 10.94 -3.41 -7.00
N GLY A 129 11.78 -3.55 -5.97
CA GLY A 129 12.38 -4.83 -5.59
C GLY A 129 11.33 -5.86 -5.17
N LEU A 130 10.36 -5.47 -4.34
CA LEU A 130 9.30 -6.37 -3.90
C LEU A 130 8.40 -6.78 -5.07
N MET A 131 8.06 -5.87 -5.97
CA MET A 131 7.30 -6.19 -7.18
C MET A 131 8.07 -7.17 -8.07
N ALA A 132 9.36 -6.93 -8.30
CA ALA A 132 10.21 -7.83 -9.09
C ALA A 132 10.27 -9.25 -8.48
N VAL A 133 10.42 -9.35 -7.15
CA VAL A 133 10.40 -10.64 -6.44
C VAL A 133 9.06 -11.35 -6.63
N LYS A 134 7.93 -10.63 -6.51
CA LYS A 134 6.59 -11.20 -6.72
C LYS A 134 6.42 -11.73 -8.15
N LEU A 135 6.86 -10.97 -9.16
CA LEU A 135 6.78 -11.37 -10.57
C LEU A 135 7.63 -12.61 -10.88
N VAL A 136 8.86 -12.68 -10.32
CA VAL A 136 9.71 -13.86 -10.48
C VAL A 136 9.05 -15.10 -9.86
N ILE A 137 8.48 -14.96 -8.66
CA ILE A 137 7.78 -16.05 -7.98
C ILE A 137 6.54 -16.47 -8.77
N GLU A 138 5.74 -15.52 -9.24
CA GLU A 138 4.57 -15.79 -10.08
C GLU A 138 4.93 -16.59 -11.33
N PHE A 139 5.98 -16.18 -12.05
CA PHE A 139 6.48 -16.90 -13.22
C PHE A 139 6.93 -18.32 -12.90
N LEU A 140 7.64 -18.52 -11.78
CA LEU A 140 8.07 -19.85 -11.33
C LEU A 140 6.87 -20.74 -10.97
N LEU A 141 5.90 -20.21 -10.23
CA LEU A 141 4.69 -20.95 -9.85
C LEU A 141 3.85 -21.32 -11.08
N MET A 142 3.74 -20.42 -12.06
CA MET A 142 3.06 -20.70 -13.33
C MET A 142 3.73 -21.87 -14.06
N LYS A 143 5.07 -21.89 -14.15
CA LYS A 143 5.81 -23.00 -14.77
C LYS A 143 5.63 -24.33 -14.04
N LEU A 144 5.40 -24.30 -12.74
CA LEU A 144 5.15 -25.50 -11.91
C LEU A 144 3.69 -25.95 -11.91
N GLY A 145 2.78 -25.26 -12.64
CA GLY A 145 1.35 -25.56 -12.61
C GLY A 145 0.65 -25.15 -11.31
N LEU A 146 1.30 -24.34 -10.48
CA LEU A 146 0.82 -23.89 -9.16
C LEU A 146 0.30 -22.45 -9.19
N ALA A 147 -0.22 -22.00 -10.34
CA ALA A 147 -0.71 -20.63 -10.54
C ALA A 147 -1.76 -20.22 -9.50
N THR A 148 -2.58 -21.16 -9.01
CA THR A 148 -3.60 -20.94 -7.98
C THR A 148 -3.02 -20.53 -6.62
N VAL A 149 -1.75 -20.88 -6.33
CA VAL A 149 -1.07 -20.57 -5.06
C VAL A 149 -0.42 -19.17 -5.08
N ASN A 150 -0.30 -18.55 -6.25
CA ASN A 150 0.36 -17.25 -6.44
C ASN A 150 -0.23 -16.15 -5.54
N PHE A 151 -1.56 -16.13 -5.40
CA PHE A 151 -2.24 -15.16 -4.54
C PHE A 151 -1.79 -15.29 -3.08
N SER A 152 -1.78 -16.51 -2.52
CA SER A 152 -1.37 -16.77 -1.15
C SER A 152 0.07 -16.36 -0.89
N VAL A 153 0.98 -16.68 -1.81
CA VAL A 153 2.40 -16.29 -1.69
C VAL A 153 2.54 -14.77 -1.77
N SER A 154 1.82 -14.11 -2.67
CA SER A 154 1.81 -12.65 -2.79
C SER A 154 1.31 -11.95 -1.53
N VAL A 155 0.28 -12.51 -0.86
CA VAL A 155 -0.21 -12.02 0.43
C VAL A 155 0.86 -12.20 1.50
N ILE A 156 1.45 -13.40 1.62
CA ILE A 156 2.50 -13.69 2.61
C ILE A 156 3.68 -12.71 2.47
N LEU A 157 4.17 -12.48 1.25
CA LEU A 157 5.25 -11.52 0.99
C LEU A 157 4.84 -10.10 1.40
N SER A 158 3.60 -9.70 1.10
CA SER A 158 3.10 -8.37 1.47
C SER A 158 3.02 -8.21 2.99
N LEU A 159 2.62 -9.26 3.72
CA LEU A 159 2.62 -9.25 5.19
C LEU A 159 4.03 -9.13 5.75
N LEU A 160 4.94 -10.02 5.32
CA LEU A 160 6.31 -10.06 5.83
C LEU A 160 7.04 -8.73 5.66
N PHE A 161 6.79 -8.03 4.57
CA PHE A 161 7.47 -6.77 4.25
C PHE A 161 6.63 -5.51 4.53
N THR A 162 5.47 -5.62 5.18
CA THR A 162 4.57 -4.48 5.45
C THR A 162 5.20 -3.36 6.28
N LEU A 163 6.16 -3.70 7.15
CA LEU A 163 6.82 -2.75 8.06
C LEU A 163 8.09 -2.14 7.45
N THR A 164 8.47 -2.51 6.24
CA THR A 164 9.73 -2.06 5.62
C THR A 164 9.80 -0.53 5.50
N ILE A 165 8.74 0.12 5.01
CA ILE A 165 8.71 1.58 4.86
C ILE A 165 8.83 2.30 6.23
N PRO A 166 8.02 1.97 7.25
CA PRO A 166 8.21 2.50 8.61
C PRO A 166 9.64 2.31 9.15
N ILE A 167 10.23 1.12 9.00
CA ILE A 167 11.60 0.85 9.47
C ILE A 167 12.62 1.72 8.73
N ILE A 168 12.50 1.88 7.40
CA ILE A 168 13.39 2.75 6.60
C ILE A 168 13.40 4.17 7.17
N ILE A 169 12.23 4.74 7.43
CA ILE A 169 12.11 6.17 7.77
C ILE A 169 12.35 6.47 9.24
N PHE A 170 12.00 5.57 10.16
CA PHE A 170 12.13 5.80 11.60
C PHE A 170 13.44 5.27 12.18
N GLU A 171 14.05 4.26 11.57
CA GLU A 171 15.30 3.67 12.04
C GLU A 171 16.49 3.97 11.14
N ASN A 172 16.25 4.67 10.02
CA ASN A 172 17.27 5.06 9.05
C ASN A 172 18.13 3.88 8.53
N GLN A 173 17.54 2.70 8.43
CA GLN A 173 18.24 1.52 8.00
C GLN A 173 18.41 1.45 6.48
N SER A 174 19.39 0.66 6.03
CA SER A 174 19.53 0.30 4.62
C SER A 174 18.36 -0.57 4.18
N LEU A 175 18.02 -0.55 2.88
CA LEU A 175 16.89 -1.32 2.34
C LEU A 175 16.94 -2.80 2.74
N LYS A 176 18.10 -3.45 2.60
CA LYS A 176 18.31 -4.86 2.95
C LYS A 176 18.08 -5.11 4.45
N ALA A 177 18.58 -4.23 5.31
CA ALA A 177 18.39 -4.34 6.75
C ALA A 177 16.91 -4.17 7.12
N SER A 178 16.24 -3.17 6.55
CA SER A 178 14.82 -2.91 6.81
C SER A 178 13.91 -4.06 6.38
N MET A 179 14.16 -4.66 5.21
CA MET A 179 13.40 -5.82 4.75
C MET A 179 13.62 -7.03 5.66
N LYS A 180 14.88 -7.29 6.04
CA LYS A 180 15.22 -8.36 6.98
C LYS A 180 14.50 -8.16 8.31
N GLN A 181 14.58 -6.98 8.88
CA GLN A 181 13.91 -6.66 10.15
C GLN A 181 12.40 -6.73 10.04
N SER A 182 11.79 -6.23 8.96
CA SER A 182 10.34 -6.37 8.75
C SER A 182 9.93 -7.83 8.79
N SER A 183 10.61 -8.69 8.03
CA SER A 183 10.29 -10.11 7.97
C SER A 183 10.50 -10.82 9.32
N ALA A 184 11.61 -10.53 10.01
CA ALA A 184 11.91 -11.09 11.33
C ALA A 184 10.90 -10.63 12.39
N SER A 185 10.39 -9.41 12.26
CA SER A 185 9.42 -8.83 13.19
C SER A 185 8.01 -9.37 12.97
N VAL A 186 7.61 -9.53 11.71
CA VAL A 186 6.26 -9.95 11.35
C VAL A 186 6.09 -11.47 11.42
N ALA A 187 7.11 -12.27 11.08
CA ALA A 187 6.99 -13.73 11.00
C ALA A 187 6.44 -14.39 12.29
N PRO A 188 6.91 -14.02 13.51
CA PRO A 188 6.36 -14.59 14.75
C PRO A 188 4.91 -14.18 15.05
N GLN A 189 4.43 -13.11 14.42
CA GLN A 189 3.11 -12.51 14.66
C GLN A 189 2.29 -12.43 13.37
N MET A 190 2.51 -13.36 12.44
CA MET A 190 1.94 -13.32 11.09
C MET A 190 0.41 -13.31 11.14
N PHE A 191 -0.22 -14.13 12.00
CA PHE A 191 -1.67 -14.15 12.16
C PHE A 191 -2.23 -12.82 12.72
N THR A 192 -1.59 -12.24 13.72
CA THR A 192 -1.99 -10.93 14.26
C THR A 192 -1.89 -9.86 13.18
N THR A 193 -0.78 -9.86 12.43
CA THR A 193 -0.53 -8.92 11.33
C THR A 193 -1.56 -9.08 10.22
N LEU A 194 -1.88 -10.33 9.84
CA LEU A 194 -2.91 -10.65 8.86
C LEU A 194 -4.27 -10.09 9.28
N ILE A 195 -4.74 -10.38 10.49
CA ILE A 195 -6.07 -9.95 10.94
C ILE A 195 -6.14 -8.42 11.04
N VAL A 196 -5.12 -7.78 11.61
CA VAL A 196 -5.07 -6.32 11.77
C VAL A 196 -5.09 -5.60 10.41
N LEU A 197 -4.26 -6.06 9.46
CA LEU A 197 -4.25 -5.49 8.12
C LEU A 197 -5.53 -5.81 7.33
N PHE A 198 -6.10 -6.99 7.52
CA PHE A 198 -7.40 -7.35 6.93
C PHE A 198 -8.51 -6.42 7.41
N VAL A 199 -8.59 -6.16 8.72
CA VAL A 199 -9.51 -5.14 9.28
C VAL A 199 -9.25 -3.77 8.66
N GLY A 200 -7.98 -3.38 8.50
CA GLY A 200 -7.62 -2.12 7.86
C GLY A 200 -8.08 -2.03 6.39
N VAL A 201 -7.97 -3.11 5.62
CA VAL A 201 -8.46 -3.20 4.25
C VAL A 201 -9.98 -3.07 4.22
N VAL A 202 -10.71 -3.85 5.03
CA VAL A 202 -12.18 -3.77 5.10
C VAL A 202 -12.64 -2.36 5.46
N LEU A 203 -12.00 -1.72 6.45
CA LEU A 203 -12.33 -0.34 6.84
C LEU A 203 -12.03 0.64 5.71
N ALA A 204 -10.87 0.54 5.06
CA ALA A 204 -10.53 1.40 3.92
C ALA A 204 -11.56 1.28 2.79
N PHE A 205 -12.00 0.07 2.44
CA PHE A 205 -13.00 -0.16 1.40
C PHE A 205 -14.44 0.16 1.83
N SER A 206 -14.75 0.21 3.12
CA SER A 206 -16.09 0.61 3.59
C SER A 206 -16.49 2.02 3.12
N GLY A 207 -15.51 2.89 2.86
CA GLY A 207 -15.71 4.22 2.29
C GLY A 207 -16.30 4.23 0.88
N VAL A 208 -16.21 3.13 0.11
CA VAL A 208 -16.88 3.00 -1.19
C VAL A 208 -18.39 3.11 -1.04
N LEU A 209 -18.95 2.59 0.07
CA LEU A 209 -20.39 2.62 0.36
C LEU A 209 -20.91 4.04 0.64
N LEU A 210 -20.01 5.02 0.88
CA LEU A 210 -20.34 6.43 1.08
C LEU A 210 -20.06 7.25 -0.20
N PHE A 211 -20.58 6.76 -1.33
CA PHE A 211 -20.54 7.44 -2.64
C PHE A 211 -19.14 7.89 -3.08
N GLY A 212 -18.11 7.08 -2.81
CA GLY A 212 -16.72 7.34 -3.22
C GLY A 212 -15.97 8.38 -2.38
N PHE A 213 -16.64 9.42 -1.88
CA PHE A 213 -16.04 10.38 -0.94
C PHE A 213 -15.60 9.73 0.37
N GLY A 214 -16.29 8.67 0.80
CA GLY A 214 -15.89 7.90 1.97
C GLY A 214 -14.49 7.32 1.87
N LEU A 215 -13.98 7.01 0.67
CA LEU A 215 -12.60 6.52 0.51
C LEU A 215 -11.57 7.51 1.03
N ALA A 216 -11.82 8.82 0.86
CA ALA A 216 -10.92 9.84 1.41
C ALA A 216 -10.90 9.84 2.94
N LEU A 217 -12.02 9.47 3.58
CA LEU A 217 -12.15 9.39 5.03
C LEU A 217 -11.57 8.08 5.58
N THR A 218 -11.76 6.97 4.87
CA THR A 218 -11.42 5.64 5.40
C THR A 218 -10.02 5.18 5.02
N LEU A 219 -9.46 5.62 3.89
CA LEU A 219 -8.11 5.25 3.45
C LEU A 219 -7.02 5.54 4.51
N PRO A 220 -7.02 6.68 5.22
CA PRO A 220 -6.03 6.93 6.26
C PRO A 220 -6.04 5.94 7.41
N ILE A 221 -7.19 5.28 7.67
CA ILE A 221 -7.31 4.29 8.75
C ILE A 221 -6.35 3.13 8.48
N PHE A 222 -6.21 2.70 7.22
CA PHE A 222 -5.24 1.66 6.85
C PHE A 222 -3.80 2.07 7.16
N TYR A 223 -3.41 3.30 6.83
CA TYR A 223 -2.07 3.80 7.16
C TYR A 223 -1.86 3.95 8.67
N ALA A 224 -2.88 4.40 9.41
CA ALA A 224 -2.81 4.49 10.87
C ALA A 224 -2.63 3.10 11.51
N ILE A 225 -3.36 2.09 11.01
CA ILE A 225 -3.22 0.70 11.43
C ILE A 225 -1.81 0.18 11.17
N ASN A 226 -1.25 0.41 9.98
CA ASN A 226 0.10 -0.06 9.66
C ASN A 226 1.17 0.63 10.52
N TYR A 227 1.02 1.93 10.81
CA TYR A 227 1.91 2.65 11.73
C TYR A 227 1.79 2.15 13.18
N SER A 228 0.57 1.91 13.68
CA SER A 228 0.38 1.34 15.01
C SER A 228 0.91 -0.09 15.11
N LEU A 229 0.75 -0.89 14.06
CA LEU A 229 1.33 -2.23 13.95
C LEU A 229 2.86 -2.17 14.05
N TYR A 230 3.51 -1.31 13.25
CA TYR A 230 4.95 -1.08 13.30
C TYR A 230 5.43 -0.86 14.73
N ARG A 231 4.78 0.04 15.46
CA ARG A 231 5.25 0.35 16.82
C ARG A 231 5.05 -0.77 17.81
N HIS A 232 3.89 -1.42 17.81
CA HIS A 232 3.63 -2.46 18.81
C HIS A 232 4.47 -3.70 18.58
N ILE A 233 4.78 -4.03 17.33
CA ILE A 233 5.63 -5.17 16.99
C ILE A 233 7.11 -4.82 17.21
N ASN A 234 7.57 -3.70 16.67
CA ASN A 234 8.99 -3.35 16.69
C ASN A 234 9.50 -2.90 18.07
N GLN A 235 8.67 -2.19 18.87
CA GLN A 235 9.03 -1.84 20.26
C GLN A 235 9.08 -3.06 21.19
N ARG A 236 8.45 -4.18 20.83
CA ARG A 236 8.56 -5.43 21.60
C ARG A 236 9.84 -6.20 21.32
N ILE A 237 10.45 -5.98 20.15
CA ILE A 237 11.69 -6.66 19.74
C ILE A 237 12.91 -5.93 20.28
N ASN A 238 12.81 -4.60 20.44
CA ASN A 238 13.87 -3.75 21.01
C ASN A 238 13.76 -3.58 22.55
N LYS A 239 12.99 -4.44 23.23
CA LYS A 239 12.96 -4.57 24.70
C LYS A 239 13.62 -5.89 25.08
#